data_AF-A0A2V8GRI4-F1
#
_entry.id   AF-A0A2V8GRI4-F1
#
_cell.length_a   1.000
_cell.length_b   1.000
_cell.length_c   1.000
_cell.angle_alpha   90.00
_cell.angle_beta   90.00
_cell.angle_gamma   90.00
#
_symmetry.space_group_name_H-M   'P 1'
#
loop_
_entity.id
_entity.type
_entity.pdbx_description
1 polymer ?
#
loop_
_entity_poly.entity_id
_entity_poly.type
_entity_poly.pdbx_seq_one_letter_code
_entity_poly.pdbx_strand_id
1 'polypeptide(L)' 'MRNDRSRKSLVVELRYFGGMTVEETAEVLRISPETVARDWRDAKAWLRRRIEGS' A
#
# COMPACT_ATOMS: atom_id res chain seq x y z
N MET A 1 -15.48 -4.56 -15.43
CA MET A 1 -14.08 -4.68 -14.95
C MET A 1 -14.09 -5.27 -13.55
N ARG A 2 -13.66 -6.52 -13.35
CA ARG A 2 -13.43 -7.06 -12.00
C ARG A 2 -12.08 -6.52 -11.51
N ASN A 3 -12.12 -5.56 -10.62
CA ASN A 3 -10.93 -4.95 -10.04
C ASN A 3 -10.51 -5.75 -8.80
N ASP A 4 -9.89 -6.92 -9.01
CA ASP A 4 -9.41 -7.77 -7.91
C ASP A 4 -8.03 -7.28 -7.42
N ARG A 5 -7.94 -5.98 -7.11
CA ARG A 5 -6.71 -5.38 -6.57
C ARG A 5 -6.64 -5.70 -5.08
N SER A 6 -5.58 -6.41 -4.68
CA SER A 6 -5.27 -6.60 -3.26
C SER A 6 -5.15 -5.24 -2.56
N ARG A 7 -5.61 -5.15 -1.30
CA ARG A 7 -5.51 -3.93 -0.48
C ARG A 7 -4.08 -3.38 -0.42
N LYS A 8 -3.07 -4.25 -0.43
CA LYS A 8 -1.65 -3.86 -0.46
C LYS A 8 -1.27 -3.14 -1.75
N SER A 9 -1.87 -3.51 -2.89
CA SER A 9 -1.66 -2.81 -4.17
C SER A 9 -2.24 -1.40 -4.13
N LEU A 10 -3.42 -1.22 -3.54
CA LEU A 10 -4.03 0.11 -3.36
C LEU A 10 -3.20 0.99 -2.41
N VAL A 11 -2.68 0.42 -1.32
CA VAL A 11 -1.78 1.16 -0.41
C VAL A 11 -0.52 1.63 -1.13
N VAL A 12 0.07 0.83 -2.02
CA VAL A 12 1.21 1.26 -2.85
C VAL A 12 0.79 2.37 -3.83
N GLU A 13 -0.35 2.21 -4.47
CA GLU A 13 -0.87 3.19 -5.44
C GLU A 13 -1.05 4.56 -4.81
N LEU A 14 -1.75 4.64 -3.68
CA LEU A 14 -2.05 5.88 -2.98
C LEU A 14 -0.80 6.51 -2.35
N ARG A 15 0.07 5.71 -1.71
CA ARG A 15 1.24 6.24 -1.02
C ARG A 15 2.41 6.59 -1.91
N TYR A 16 2.69 5.76 -2.91
CA TYR A 16 3.88 5.89 -3.74
C TYR A 16 3.60 6.71 -5.00
N PHE A 17 2.50 6.43 -5.70
CA PHE A 17 2.13 7.16 -6.91
C PHE A 17 1.23 8.36 -6.62
N GLY A 18 0.35 8.26 -5.62
CA GLY A 18 -0.54 9.34 -5.19
C GLY A 18 0.06 10.31 -4.16
N GLY A 19 1.22 10.01 -3.59
CA GLY A 19 1.91 10.87 -2.62
C GLY A 19 1.23 11.00 -1.25
N MET A 20 0.24 10.14 -0.94
CA MET A 20 -0.57 10.24 0.27
C MET A 20 0.17 9.75 1.54
N THR A 21 -0.17 10.35 2.68
CA THR A 21 0.25 9.94 4.03
C THR A 21 -0.46 8.66 4.51
N VAL A 22 -0.12 8.15 5.71
CA VAL A 22 -0.77 6.93 6.26
C VAL A 22 -2.23 7.24 6.56
N GLU A 23 -2.45 8.40 7.14
CA GLU A 23 -3.70 8.93 7.65
C GLU A 23 -4.66 9.17 6.49
N GLU A 24 -4.22 9.89 5.45
CA GLU A 24 -5.03 10.12 4.25
C GLU A 24 -5.37 8.81 3.52
N THR A 25 -4.40 7.88 3.43
CA THR A 25 -4.64 6.57 2.83
C THR A 25 -5.66 5.76 3.64
N ALA A 26 -5.62 5.86 4.97
CA ALA A 26 -6.53 5.19 5.89
C ALA A 26 -7.97 5.72 5.73
N GLU A 27 -8.12 7.03 5.57
CA GLU A 27 -9.40 7.68 5.27
C GLU A 27 -9.99 7.21 3.93
N VAL A 28 -9.19 7.20 2.87
CA VAL A 28 -9.63 6.73 1.53
C VAL A 28 -10.04 5.26 1.56
N LEU A 29 -9.26 4.42 2.22
CA LEU A 29 -9.50 2.98 2.27
C LEU A 29 -10.48 2.56 3.38
N ARG A 30 -10.91 3.50 4.23
CA ARG A 30 -11.80 3.27 5.39
C ARG A 30 -11.31 2.16 6.31
N ILE A 31 -10.01 2.18 6.63
CA ILE A 31 -9.36 1.23 7.55
C ILE A 31 -8.52 2.00 8.57
N SER A 32 -8.02 1.32 9.61
CA SER A 32 -7.16 2.00 10.59
C SER A 32 -5.81 2.41 9.98
N PRO A 33 -5.23 3.55 10.42
CA PRO A 33 -3.86 3.93 10.05
C PRO A 33 -2.84 2.84 10.36
N GLU A 34 -3.01 2.09 11.46
CA GLU A 34 -2.18 0.94 11.79
C GLU A 34 -2.23 -0.15 10.71
N THR A 35 -3.42 -0.44 10.18
CA THR A 35 -3.59 -1.42 9.09
C THR A 35 -2.87 -0.95 7.82
N VAL A 36 -2.97 0.33 7.47
CA VAL A 36 -2.23 0.92 6.35
C VAL A 36 -0.73 0.82 6.56
N ALA A 37 -0.22 1.16 7.75
CA ALA A 37 1.19 1.10 8.07
C ALA A 37 1.74 -0.33 7.95
N ARG A 38 0.98 -1.32 8.43
CA ARG A 38 1.32 -2.74 8.32
C ARG A 38 1.36 -3.20 6.86
N ASP A 39 0.32 -2.91 6.09
CA ASP A 39 0.23 -3.29 4.68
C ASP A 39 1.32 -2.59 3.85
N TRP A 40 1.65 -1.33 4.16
CA TRP A 40 2.73 -0.58 3.53
C TRP A 40 4.09 -1.19 3.80
N ARG A 41 4.35 -1.62 5.05
CA ARG A 41 5.60 -2.30 5.41
C ARG A 41 5.76 -3.61 4.62
N ASP A 42 4.69 -4.40 4.56
CA ASP A 42 4.69 -5.66 3.83
C ASP A 42 4.90 -5.44 2.32
N ALA A 43 4.21 -4.44 1.75
CA ALA A 43 4.33 -4.09 0.34
C ALA A 43 5.73 -3.59 -0.03
N LYS A 44 6.33 -2.73 0.79
CA LYS A 44 7.73 -2.29 0.62
C LYS A 44 8.71 -3.46 0.71
N ALA A 45 8.51 -4.37 1.66
CA ALA A 45 9.38 -5.54 1.81
C ALA A 45 9.29 -6.47 0.59
N TRP A 46 8.08 -6.68 0.05
CA TRP A 46 7.90 -7.43 -1.19
C TRP A 46 8.54 -6.72 -2.39
N LEU A 47 8.31 -5.42 -2.54
CA LEU A 47 8.84 -4.63 -3.66
C LEU A 47 10.37 -4.63 -3.64
N ARG A 48 10.96 -4.42 -2.47
CA ARG A 48 12.41 -4.47 -2.27
C ARG A 48 12.98 -5.81 -2.73
N ARG A 49 12.39 -6.95 -2.30
CA ARG A 49 12.82 -8.29 -2.76
C ARG A 49 12.67 -8.51 -4.27
N ARG A 50 11.74 -7.82 -4.92
CA ARG A 50 11.48 -7.95 -6.36
C ARG A 50 12.42 -7.09 -7.21
N ILE A 51 12.85 -5.94 -6.67
CA ILE A 51 13.72 -4.97 -7.35
C ILE A 51 15.20 -5.25 -7.07
N GLU A 52 15.57 -5.59 -5.83
CA GLU A 52 16.92 -6.04 -5.47
C GLU A 52 17.13 -7.49 -5.95
N GLY A 53 16.82 -7.77 -7.23
CA GLY A 53 16.94 -9.10 -7.82
C GLY A 53 18.18 -9.84 -7.31
N SER A 54 17.97 -11.08 -6.87
CA SER A 54 19.03 -11.99 -6.42
C SER A 54 20.27 -11.93 -7.29
#